data_AF-A0A6J1R790-F1
#
_entry.id   AF-A0A6J1R790-F1
#
_cell.length_a   1.000
_cell.length_b   1.000
_cell.length_c   1.000
_cell.angle_alpha   90.00
_cell.angle_beta   90.00
_cell.angle_gamma   90.00
#
_symmetry.space_group_name_H-M   'P 1'
#
loop_
_entity.id
_entity.type
_entity.pdbx_description
1 polymer ?
#
loop_
_entity_poly.entity_id
_entity_poly.type
_entity_poly.pdbx_seq_one_letter_code
_entity_poly.pdbx_strand_id
1 'polypeptide(L)'
;MVRQNPLDGTMKFMLTLSGAWPGASSALFCRMFFIVSMITFQCCRYRYVAIHMHSATLWDYMDCLSLPLADCKVFFKCLVLWLNQSKFIEVLTIMKKDWSDCDNDDISMRKTASKAKTSGRITKIILILHTMSVVGVSIGVILANVDVTSNTTELIFLTITKIEVPFDVNTQHTYRFILLTEVCMLFMYAWSAGTTNSLLLTLVS
;
A
#
# COMPACT_ATOMS: atom_id res chain seq x y z
N MET A 1 -12.01 5.86 31.67
CA MET A 1 -10.97 5.31 30.78
C MET A 1 -11.40 5.50 29.35
N VAL A 2 -10.54 6.02 28.47
CA VAL A 2 -10.89 6.31 27.06
C VAL A 2 -11.11 4.98 26.33
N ARG A 3 -12.34 4.80 25.82
CA ARG A 3 -12.85 3.65 25.09
C ARG A 3 -12.07 3.47 23.77
N GLN A 4 -11.01 2.65 23.78
CA GLN A 4 -10.29 2.29 22.55
C GLN A 4 -11.04 1.17 21.85
N ASN A 5 -11.56 1.47 20.65
CA ASN A 5 -12.13 0.47 19.75
C ASN A 5 -11.04 -0.57 19.39
N PRO A 6 -11.40 -1.86 19.20
CA PRO A 6 -10.44 -2.92 18.84
C PRO A 6 -9.78 -2.70 17.47
N LEU A 7 -10.35 -1.81 16.64
CA LEU A 7 -9.75 -1.30 15.41
C LEU A 7 -9.44 0.18 15.59
N ASP A 8 -8.15 0.52 15.60
CA ASP A 8 -7.69 1.91 15.61
C ASP A 8 -8.29 2.67 14.41
N GLY A 9 -8.61 3.95 14.59
CA GLY A 9 -9.20 4.79 13.53
C GLY A 9 -8.35 4.80 12.26
N THR A 10 -7.02 4.69 12.44
CA THR A 10 -6.02 4.53 11.38
C THR A 10 -6.26 3.30 10.51
N MET A 11 -6.53 2.14 11.11
CA MET A 11 -6.74 0.88 10.38
C MET A 11 -8.05 0.91 9.61
N LYS A 12 -9.10 1.51 10.17
CA LYS A 12 -10.37 1.73 9.48
C LYS A 12 -10.21 2.65 8.27
N PHE A 13 -9.48 3.77 8.43
CA PHE A 13 -9.21 4.70 7.34
C PHE A 13 -8.48 4.01 6.18
N MET A 14 -7.45 3.21 6.48
CA MET A 14 -6.66 2.54 5.43
C MET A 14 -7.40 1.39 4.76
N LEU A 15 -8.19 0.62 5.51
CA LEU A 15 -9.10 -0.36 4.93
C LEU A 15 -10.12 0.32 4.02
N THR A 16 -10.56 1.54 4.34
CA THR A 16 -11.47 2.30 3.48
C THR A 16 -10.78 2.76 2.20
N LEU A 17 -9.55 3.29 2.31
CA LEU A 17 -8.75 3.76 1.17
C LEU A 17 -8.41 2.62 0.19
N SER A 18 -8.11 1.43 0.72
CA SER A 18 -7.92 0.19 -0.07
C SER A 18 -9.23 -0.47 -0.49
N GLY A 19 -10.40 0.13 -0.22
CA GLY A 19 -11.71 -0.43 -0.54
C GLY A 19 -12.08 -1.72 0.21
N ALA A 20 -11.26 -2.17 1.16
CA ALA A 20 -11.49 -3.38 1.95
C ALA A 20 -12.49 -3.18 3.11
N TRP A 21 -12.76 -1.94 3.54
CA TRP A 21 -13.68 -1.67 4.65
C TRP A 21 -15.14 -1.98 4.30
N PRO A 22 -15.84 -2.80 5.10
CA PRO A 22 -17.24 -3.13 4.84
C PRO A 22 -18.18 -1.98 5.22
N GLY A 23 -19.17 -1.72 4.35
CA GLY A 23 -20.24 -0.74 4.60
C GLY A 23 -19.93 0.71 4.18
N ALA A 24 -18.79 0.98 3.54
CA ALA A 24 -18.60 2.28 2.89
C ALA A 24 -19.36 2.31 1.54
N SER A 25 -20.21 3.31 1.33
CA SER A 25 -20.94 3.50 0.06
C SER A 25 -20.01 3.68 -1.14
N SER A 26 -18.79 4.19 -0.91
CA SER A 26 -17.74 4.35 -1.91
C SER A 26 -16.83 3.12 -2.09
N ALA A 27 -17.04 2.02 -1.36
CA ALA A 27 -16.09 0.89 -1.34
C ALA A 27 -15.86 0.28 -2.73
N LEU A 28 -16.91 0.11 -3.53
CA LEU A 28 -16.80 -0.44 -4.90
C LEU A 28 -15.99 0.49 -5.81
N PHE A 29 -16.25 1.79 -5.74
CA PHE A 29 -15.50 2.78 -6.51
C PHE A 29 -14.02 2.80 -6.11
N CYS A 30 -13.72 2.80 -4.80
CA CYS A 30 -12.35 2.72 -4.30
C CYS A 30 -11.63 1.44 -4.74
N ARG A 31 -12.32 0.28 -4.75
CA ARG A 31 -11.76 -0.98 -5.25
C ARG A 31 -11.43 -0.90 -6.74
N MET A 32 -12.38 -0.44 -7.55
CA MET A 32 -12.18 -0.34 -9.00
C MET A 32 -11.06 0.63 -9.33
N PHE A 33 -11.03 1.79 -8.66
CA PHE A 33 -9.94 2.75 -8.79
C PHE A 33 -8.59 2.11 -8.43
N PHE A 34 -8.50 1.45 -7.28
CA PHE A 34 -7.28 0.78 -6.82
C PHE A 34 -6.81 -0.31 -7.81
N ILE A 35 -7.72 -1.15 -8.30
CA ILE A 35 -7.41 -2.22 -9.26
C ILE A 35 -6.89 -1.62 -10.57
N VAL A 36 -7.61 -0.65 -11.14
CA VAL A 36 -7.24 -0.02 -12.40
C VAL A 36 -5.91 0.70 -12.29
N SER A 37 -5.68 1.44 -11.19
CA SER A 37 -4.42 2.14 -10.95
C SER A 37 -3.24 1.16 -10.82
N MET A 38 -3.43 0.07 -10.07
CA MET A 38 -2.42 -0.97 -9.90
C MET A 38 -2.05 -1.63 -11.23
N ILE A 39 -3.06 -2.09 -11.99
CA ILE A 39 -2.83 -2.75 -13.27
C ILE A 39 -2.10 -1.81 -14.23
N THR A 40 -2.59 -0.57 -14.37
CA THR A 40 -1.97 0.43 -15.27
C THR A 40 -0.51 0.65 -14.91
N PHE A 41 -0.22 0.85 -13.62
CA PHE A 41 1.13 1.11 -13.15
C PHE A 41 2.07 -0.09 -13.34
N GLN A 42 1.60 -1.31 -13.07
CA GLN A 42 2.39 -2.51 -13.34
C GLN A 42 2.62 -2.71 -14.85
N CYS A 43 1.62 -2.45 -15.69
CA CYS A 43 1.79 -2.52 -17.14
C CYS A 43 2.88 -1.57 -17.63
N CYS A 44 2.93 -0.33 -17.14
CA CYS A 44 4.00 0.63 -17.49
C CYS A 44 5.39 0.13 -17.08
N ARG A 45 5.52 -0.53 -15.92
CA ARG A 45 6.79 -1.14 -15.48
C ARG A 45 7.17 -2.36 -16.28
N TYR A 46 6.24 -3.26 -16.55
CA TYR A 46 6.51 -4.42 -17.39
C TYR A 46 6.91 -4.03 -18.80
N ARG A 47 6.33 -2.94 -19.34
CA ARG A 47 6.76 -2.38 -20.61
C ARG A 47 8.20 -1.88 -20.58
N TYR A 48 8.62 -1.20 -19.51
CA TYR A 48 10.02 -0.80 -19.31
C TYR A 48 10.96 -2.02 -19.36
N VAL A 49 10.63 -3.06 -18.58
CA VAL A 49 11.38 -4.32 -18.54
C VAL A 49 11.44 -4.95 -19.93
N ALA A 50 10.33 -5.04 -20.65
CA ALA A 50 10.29 -5.67 -21.97
C ALA A 50 11.17 -4.95 -23.01
N ILE A 51 11.26 -3.61 -22.95
CA ILE A 51 12.01 -2.80 -23.91
C ILE A 51 13.51 -2.79 -23.59
N HIS A 52 13.87 -2.64 -22.32
CA HIS A 52 15.26 -2.32 -21.92
C HIS A 52 16.09 -3.55 -21.52
N MET A 53 15.48 -4.74 -21.44
CA MET A 53 16.15 -5.91 -20.84
C MET A 53 16.72 -6.92 -21.85
N HIS A 54 16.76 -6.59 -23.15
CA HIS A 54 17.24 -7.50 -24.18
C HIS A 54 18.71 -7.95 -23.99
N SER A 55 19.53 -7.12 -23.32
CA SER A 55 20.95 -7.39 -23.00
C SER A 55 21.27 -7.29 -21.51
N ALA A 56 20.26 -7.35 -20.64
CA ALA A 56 20.41 -7.14 -19.19
C ALA A 56 20.98 -8.38 -18.47
N THR A 57 21.73 -8.16 -17.40
CA THR A 57 22.25 -9.25 -16.56
C THR A 57 21.18 -9.78 -15.61
N LEU A 58 21.35 -10.99 -15.07
CA LEU A 58 20.43 -11.54 -14.06
C LEU A 58 20.22 -10.61 -12.85
N TRP A 59 21.24 -9.85 -12.46
CA TRP A 59 21.14 -8.86 -11.39
C TRP A 59 20.19 -7.72 -11.74
N ASP A 60 20.25 -7.23 -12.98
CA ASP A 60 19.34 -6.20 -13.47
C ASP A 60 17.90 -6.71 -13.51
N TYR A 61 17.71 -8.00 -13.83
CA TYR A 61 16.39 -8.65 -13.79
C TYR A 61 15.86 -8.72 -12.37
N MET A 62 16.70 -9.13 -11.41
CA MET A 62 16.31 -9.20 -10.00
C MET A 62 15.95 -7.82 -9.45
N ASP A 63 16.76 -6.79 -9.74
CA ASP A 63 16.49 -5.41 -9.33
C ASP A 63 15.15 -4.92 -9.92
N CYS A 64 14.96 -5.05 -11.23
CA CYS A 64 13.76 -4.56 -11.91
C CYS A 64 12.48 -5.34 -11.59
N LEU A 65 12.56 -6.65 -11.33
CA LEU A 65 11.39 -7.49 -11.03
C LEU A 65 11.04 -7.54 -9.54
N SER A 66 11.99 -7.21 -8.65
CA SER A 66 11.76 -7.26 -7.19
C SER A 66 10.57 -6.41 -6.76
N LEU A 67 10.49 -5.17 -7.27
CA LEU A 67 9.45 -4.21 -6.91
C LEU A 67 8.06 -4.59 -7.48
N PRO A 68 7.91 -4.92 -8.78
CA PRO A 68 6.66 -5.48 -9.31
C PRO A 68 6.16 -6.71 -8.55
N LEU A 69 7.05 -7.64 -8.18
CA LEU A 69 6.67 -8.84 -7.43
C LEU A 69 6.17 -8.49 -6.02
N ALA A 70 6.83 -7.54 -5.34
CA ALA A 70 6.39 -7.06 -4.03
C ALA A 70 4.99 -6.43 -4.11
N ASP A 71 4.73 -5.63 -5.14
CA ASP A 71 3.42 -5.00 -5.37
C ASP A 71 2.35 -6.04 -5.73
N CYS A 72 2.66 -7.03 -6.58
CA CYS A 72 1.78 -8.15 -6.90
C CYS A 72 1.38 -8.92 -5.63
N LYS A 73 2.32 -9.12 -4.70
CA LYS A 73 2.02 -9.73 -3.39
C LYS A 73 1.02 -8.91 -2.58
N VAL A 74 1.16 -7.58 -2.56
CA VAL A 74 0.21 -6.68 -1.87
C VAL A 74 -1.17 -6.75 -2.54
N PHE A 75 -1.19 -6.68 -3.87
CA PHE A 75 -2.41 -6.77 -4.66
C PHE A 75 -3.15 -8.09 -4.42
N PHE A 76 -2.42 -9.22 -4.39
CA PHE A 76 -3.00 -10.52 -4.09
C PHE A 76 -3.66 -10.56 -2.70
N LYS A 77 -3.02 -9.99 -1.67
CA LYS A 77 -3.62 -9.88 -0.33
C LYS A 77 -4.91 -9.07 -0.35
N CYS A 78 -4.92 -7.93 -1.03
CA CYS A 78 -6.11 -7.10 -1.19
C CYS A 78 -7.23 -7.86 -1.93
N LEU A 79 -6.89 -8.58 -3.01
CA LEU A 79 -7.84 -9.39 -3.78
C LEU A 79 -8.47 -10.48 -2.91
N VAL A 80 -7.67 -11.21 -2.13
CA VAL A 80 -8.18 -12.23 -1.20
C VAL A 80 -9.13 -11.62 -0.18
N LEU A 81 -8.80 -10.44 0.39
CA LEU A 81 -9.68 -9.74 1.33
C LEU A 81 -10.98 -9.24 0.68
N TRP A 82 -10.93 -8.82 -0.59
CA TRP A 82 -12.12 -8.37 -1.32
C TRP A 82 -13.03 -9.53 -1.74
N LEU A 83 -12.45 -10.66 -2.18
CA LEU A 83 -13.23 -11.85 -2.54
C LEU A 83 -13.87 -12.51 -1.32
N ASN A 84 -13.19 -12.47 -0.18
CA ASN A 84 -13.66 -13.03 1.08
C ASN A 84 -14.33 -11.99 1.99
N GLN A 85 -14.93 -10.93 1.43
CA GLN A 85 -15.55 -9.84 2.20
C GLN A 85 -16.55 -10.32 3.24
N SER A 86 -17.40 -11.29 2.92
CA SER A 86 -18.38 -11.83 3.87
C SER A 86 -17.70 -12.46 5.08
N LYS A 87 -16.62 -13.23 4.86
CA LYS A 87 -15.81 -13.82 5.91
C LYS A 87 -15.05 -12.77 6.72
N PHE A 88 -14.58 -11.72 6.06
CA PHE A 88 -13.95 -10.61 6.74
C PHE A 88 -14.93 -9.89 7.68
N ILE A 89 -16.16 -9.63 7.23
CA ILE A 89 -17.23 -9.06 8.07
C ILE A 89 -17.55 -9.96 9.27
N GLU A 90 -17.64 -11.26 9.05
CA GLU A 90 -17.86 -12.26 10.10
C GLU A 90 -16.76 -12.17 11.17
N VAL A 91 -15.49 -12.18 10.76
CA VAL A 91 -14.33 -12.04 11.66
C VAL A 91 -14.37 -10.73 12.45
N LEU A 92 -14.66 -9.60 11.80
CA LEU A 92 -14.78 -8.30 12.48
C LEU A 92 -15.93 -8.28 13.49
N THR A 93 -17.02 -8.99 13.19
CA THR A 93 -18.20 -9.10 14.07
C THR A 93 -17.88 -9.95 15.29
N ILE A 94 -17.18 -11.08 15.11
CA ILE A 94 -16.70 -11.94 16.20
C ILE A 94 -15.73 -11.16 17.10
N MET A 95 -14.73 -10.48 16.54
CA MET A 95 -13.81 -9.63 17.32
C MET A 95 -14.55 -8.58 18.16
N LYS A 96 -15.59 -7.95 17.60
CA LYS A 96 -16.39 -6.96 18.32
C LYS A 96 -17.19 -7.60 19.46
N LYS A 97 -17.72 -8.81 19.25
CA LYS A 97 -18.46 -9.56 20.28
C LYS A 97 -17.53 -10.03 21.40
N ASP A 98 -16.37 -10.59 21.07
CA ASP A 98 -15.37 -10.99 22.05
C ASP A 98 -14.94 -9.80 22.92
N TRP A 99 -14.79 -8.63 22.30
CA TRP A 99 -14.51 -7.39 23.04
C TRP A 99 -15.64 -7.02 24.01
N SER A 100 -16.91 -7.13 23.61
CA SER A 100 -18.04 -6.82 24.51
C SER A 100 -18.22 -7.86 25.60
N ASP A 101 -17.95 -9.14 25.32
CA ASP A 101 -18.12 -10.22 26.29
C ASP A 101 -17.01 -10.16 27.36
N CYS A 102 -15.79 -9.73 27.01
CA CYS A 102 -14.71 -9.43 27.96
C CYS A 102 -14.98 -8.21 28.86
N ASP A 103 -15.95 -7.35 28.56
CA ASP A 103 -16.28 -6.16 29.36
C ASP A 103 -16.87 -6.53 30.74
N ASN A 104 -17.40 -7.76 30.87
CA ASN A 104 -18.04 -8.26 32.09
C ASN A 104 -17.08 -8.94 33.09
N ASP A 105 -15.79 -9.13 32.74
CA ASP A 105 -14.78 -9.72 33.62
C ASP A 105 -13.49 -8.89 33.64
N ASP A 106 -13.14 -8.36 34.80
CA ASP A 106 -12.03 -7.41 34.97
C ASP A 106 -10.67 -7.96 34.49
N ILE A 107 -10.43 -9.27 34.66
CA ILE A 107 -9.17 -9.91 34.28
C ILE A 107 -9.07 -10.05 32.76
N SER A 108 -10.12 -10.60 32.13
CA SER A 108 -10.17 -10.71 30.66
C SER A 108 -10.20 -9.33 30.00
N MET A 109 -10.94 -8.36 30.54
CA MET A 109 -10.93 -6.97 30.07
C MET A 109 -9.51 -6.39 30.06
N ARG A 110 -8.77 -6.51 31.17
CA ARG A 110 -7.39 -5.99 31.27
C ARG A 110 -6.44 -6.66 30.28
N LYS A 111 -6.58 -7.99 30.08
CA LYS A 111 -5.76 -8.76 29.12
C LYS A 111 -6.06 -8.35 27.68
N THR A 112 -7.33 -8.26 27.30
CA THR A 112 -7.78 -7.87 25.95
C THR A 112 -7.42 -6.42 25.64
N ALA A 113 -7.56 -5.50 26.60
CA ALA A 113 -7.12 -4.11 26.45
C ALA A 113 -5.59 -3.98 26.28
N SER A 114 -4.80 -4.77 27.00
CA SER A 114 -3.34 -4.80 26.86
C SER A 114 -2.91 -5.29 25.46
N LYS A 115 -3.57 -6.35 24.96
CA LYS A 115 -3.35 -6.86 23.59
C LYS A 115 -3.71 -5.82 22.53
N ALA A 116 -4.89 -5.22 22.61
CA ALA A 116 -5.33 -4.20 21.67
C ALA A 116 -4.39 -2.98 21.66
N LYS A 117 -3.94 -2.53 22.84
CA LYS A 117 -2.96 -1.44 22.95
C LYS A 117 -1.62 -1.80 22.29
N THR A 118 -1.16 -3.03 22.49
CA THR A 118 0.09 -3.52 21.90
C THR A 118 -0.03 -3.63 20.38
N SER A 119 -1.10 -4.24 19.87
CA SER A 119 -1.38 -4.33 18.44
C SER A 119 -1.51 -2.95 17.79
N GLY A 120 -2.22 -2.01 18.43
CA GLY A 120 -2.35 -0.64 17.95
C GLY A 120 -1.01 0.09 17.87
N ARG A 121 -0.10 -0.14 18.83
CA ARG A 121 1.27 0.41 18.78
C ARG A 121 2.08 -0.19 17.63
N ILE A 122 2.05 -1.52 17.47
CA ILE A 122 2.79 -2.19 16.39
C ILE A 122 2.26 -1.74 15.02
N THR A 123 0.95 -1.63 14.87
CA THR A 123 0.31 -1.13 13.64
C THR A 123 0.79 0.27 13.28
N LYS A 124 0.87 1.18 14.26
CA LYS A 124 1.41 2.53 14.03
C LYS A 124 2.88 2.52 13.65
N ILE A 125 3.70 1.68 14.29
CA ILE A 125 5.12 1.53 13.96
C ILE A 125 5.28 1.03 12.51
N ILE A 126 4.54 -0.02 12.13
CA ILE A 126 4.56 -0.58 10.77
C ILE A 126 4.21 0.51 9.74
N LEU A 127 3.16 1.28 10.01
CA LEU A 127 2.75 2.37 9.14
C LEU A 127 3.81 3.47 8.99
N ILE A 128 4.40 3.88 10.11
CA ILE A 128 5.47 4.89 10.10
C ILE A 128 6.65 4.38 9.29
N LEU A 129 7.06 3.13 9.48
CA LEU A 129 8.16 2.51 8.73
C LEU A 129 7.88 2.50 7.22
N HIS A 130 6.68 2.09 6.82
CA HIS A 130 6.26 2.13 5.42
C HIS A 130 6.26 3.56 4.85
N THR A 131 5.79 4.53 5.62
CA THR A 131 5.76 5.94 5.23
C THR A 131 7.17 6.51 5.09
N MET A 132 8.04 6.25 6.06
CA MET A 132 9.44 6.67 6.03
C MET A 132 10.23 6.03 4.88
N SER A 133 9.93 4.78 4.53
CA SER A 133 10.54 4.11 3.38
C SER A 133 10.17 4.81 2.06
N VAL A 134 8.89 5.13 1.85
CA VAL A 134 8.45 5.85 0.64
C VAL A 134 9.06 7.25 0.58
N VAL A 135 9.09 7.99 1.69
CA VAL A 135 9.73 9.31 1.76
C VAL A 135 11.22 9.21 1.46
N GLY A 136 11.93 8.24 2.04
CA GLY A 136 13.37 8.07 1.84
C GLY A 136 13.73 7.78 0.37
N VAL A 137 12.93 6.96 -0.31
CA VAL A 137 13.16 6.63 -1.73
C VAL A 137 12.76 7.79 -2.66
N SER A 138 11.71 8.54 -2.32
CA SER A 138 11.19 9.62 -3.17
C SER A 138 11.92 10.96 -3.03
N ILE A 139 12.45 11.28 -1.85
CA ILE A 139 12.98 12.63 -1.57
C ILE A 139 14.13 13.02 -2.50
N GLY A 140 15.05 12.11 -2.78
CA GLY A 140 16.19 12.38 -3.66
C GLY A 140 15.75 12.69 -5.10
N VAL A 141 14.76 11.95 -5.60
CA VAL A 141 14.24 12.12 -6.96
C VAL A 141 13.39 13.38 -7.09
N ILE A 142 12.59 13.71 -6.06
CA ILE A 142 11.77 14.94 -6.06
C ILE A 142 12.66 16.19 -5.99
N LEU A 143 13.75 16.16 -5.22
CA LEU A 143 14.67 17.30 -5.07
C LEU A 143 15.66 17.42 -6.23
N ALA A 144 15.86 16.37 -7.02
CA ALA A 144 16.72 16.41 -8.19
C ALA A 144 16.16 17.41 -9.21
N ASN A 145 16.95 18.44 -9.55
CA ASN A 145 16.59 19.39 -10.59
C ASN A 145 16.94 18.83 -11.97
N VAL A 146 16.07 17.96 -12.48
CA VAL A 146 16.21 17.35 -13.81
C VAL A 146 15.72 18.31 -14.89
N ASP A 147 16.55 18.53 -15.91
CA ASP A 147 16.18 19.27 -17.12
C ASP A 147 15.55 18.30 -18.14
N VAL A 148 14.40 18.67 -18.70
CA VAL A 148 13.64 17.83 -19.65
C VAL A 148 14.19 17.92 -21.08
N THR A 149 15.23 18.73 -21.30
CA THR A 149 16.03 18.67 -22.54
C THR A 149 16.94 17.43 -22.64
N SER A 150 17.12 16.68 -21.54
CA SER A 150 17.74 15.35 -21.56
C SER A 150 16.97 14.35 -22.43
N ASN A 151 17.65 13.33 -22.96
CA ASN A 151 16.99 12.30 -23.76
C ASN A 151 15.95 11.51 -22.93
N THR A 152 14.94 10.95 -23.60
CA THR A 152 13.81 10.24 -22.94
C THR A 152 14.29 9.08 -22.06
N THR A 153 15.35 8.37 -22.46
CA THR A 153 15.94 7.25 -21.71
C THR A 153 16.57 7.69 -20.38
N GLU A 154 17.20 8.86 -20.32
CA GLU A 154 17.69 9.45 -19.07
C GLU A 154 16.53 9.84 -18.15
N LEU A 155 15.45 10.44 -18.68
CA LEU A 155 14.27 10.76 -17.88
C LEU A 155 13.60 9.50 -17.28
N ILE A 156 13.54 8.41 -18.04
CA ILE A 156 13.00 7.13 -17.58
C ILE A 156 13.86 6.56 -16.45
N PHE A 157 15.19 6.61 -16.59
CA PHE A 157 16.12 6.14 -15.55
C PHE A 157 16.06 6.99 -14.27
N LEU A 158 15.66 8.26 -14.40
CA LEU A 158 15.48 9.19 -13.29
C LEU A 158 14.12 9.06 -12.58
N THR A 159 13.16 8.30 -13.12
CA THR A 159 11.93 7.98 -12.38
C THR A 159 12.21 7.07 -11.19
N ILE A 160 11.39 7.18 -10.15
CA ILE A 160 11.63 6.47 -8.88
C ILE A 160 11.57 4.96 -9.10
N THR A 161 10.71 4.51 -10.03
CA THR A 161 10.40 3.09 -10.18
C THR A 161 10.66 2.54 -11.58
N LYS A 162 11.46 3.26 -12.38
CA LYS A 162 11.85 2.89 -13.75
C LYS A 162 10.63 2.53 -14.60
N ILE A 163 9.76 3.51 -14.85
CA ILE A 163 8.50 3.30 -15.59
C ILE A 163 8.60 3.80 -17.04
N GLU A 164 8.03 3.03 -17.96
CA GLU A 164 7.90 3.44 -19.36
C GLU A 164 6.44 3.84 -19.65
N VAL A 165 6.18 5.14 -19.76
CA VAL A 165 4.86 5.64 -20.15
C VAL A 165 4.64 5.53 -21.67
N PRO A 166 3.41 5.28 -22.15
CA PRO A 166 3.12 5.10 -23.58
C PRO A 166 3.06 6.41 -24.39
N PHE A 167 3.43 7.54 -23.79
CA PHE A 167 3.37 8.88 -24.38
C PHE A 167 4.66 9.64 -24.10
N ASP A 168 4.98 10.61 -24.96
CA ASP A 168 6.23 11.35 -24.85
C ASP A 168 6.22 12.33 -23.67
N VAL A 169 7.32 12.33 -22.91
CA VAL A 169 7.54 13.24 -21.79
C VAL A 169 8.24 14.50 -22.29
N ASN A 170 7.48 15.37 -22.94
CA ASN A 170 8.03 16.54 -23.65
C ASN A 170 8.11 17.81 -22.79
N THR A 171 7.59 17.79 -21.56
CA THR A 171 7.58 18.97 -20.67
C THR A 171 7.96 18.63 -19.24
N GLN A 172 8.58 19.58 -18.55
CA GLN A 172 8.89 19.46 -17.12
C GLN A 172 7.65 19.24 -16.25
N HIS A 173 6.51 19.81 -16.64
CA HIS A 173 5.25 19.58 -15.95
C HIS A 173 4.78 18.13 -16.08
N THR A 174 4.86 17.54 -17.28
CA THR A 174 4.52 16.13 -17.50
C THR A 174 5.40 15.21 -16.68
N TYR A 175 6.72 15.46 -16.67
CA TYR A 175 7.67 14.69 -15.85
C TYR A 175 7.34 14.76 -14.36
N ARG A 176 7.12 15.96 -13.81
CA ARG A 176 6.77 16.15 -12.40
C ARG A 176 5.42 15.51 -12.04
N PHE A 177 4.46 15.54 -12.95
CA PHE A 177 3.17 14.88 -12.76
C PHE A 177 3.32 13.35 -12.69
N ILE A 178 4.17 12.77 -13.54
CA ILE A 178 4.50 11.36 -13.50
C ILE A 178 5.13 11.00 -12.16
N LEU A 179 6.17 11.73 -11.72
CA LEU A 179 6.81 11.51 -10.42
C LEU A 179 5.82 11.58 -9.25
N LEU A 180 4.95 12.58 -9.24
CA LEU A 180 3.92 12.71 -8.20
C LEU A 180 2.98 11.50 -8.20
N THR A 181 2.59 11.04 -9.39
CA THR A 181 1.76 9.84 -9.55
C THR A 181 2.48 8.60 -9.03
N GLU A 182 3.77 8.42 -9.33
CA GLU A 182 4.57 7.31 -8.80
C GLU A 182 4.61 7.31 -7.27
N VAL A 183 4.87 8.48 -6.66
CA VAL A 183 4.91 8.64 -5.20
C VAL A 183 3.55 8.30 -4.58
N CYS A 184 2.46 8.78 -5.17
CA CYS A 184 1.11 8.45 -4.73
C CYS A 184 0.85 6.93 -4.79
N MET A 185 1.25 6.26 -5.89
CA MET A 185 1.10 4.81 -6.01
C MET A 185 1.96 4.07 -4.97
N LEU A 186 3.20 4.50 -4.72
CA LEU A 186 4.07 3.92 -3.70
C LEU A 186 3.46 4.02 -2.30
N PHE A 187 2.87 5.17 -1.94
CA PHE A 187 2.13 5.30 -0.69
C PHE A 187 0.94 4.34 -0.62
N MET A 188 0.17 4.22 -1.70
CA MET A 188 -0.97 3.31 -1.76
C MET A 188 -0.55 1.84 -1.56
N TYR A 189 0.53 1.39 -2.21
CA TYR A 189 1.09 0.05 -2.01
C TYR A 189 1.61 -0.14 -0.58
N ALA A 190 2.42 0.78 -0.08
CA ALA A 190 3.05 0.68 1.23
C ALA A 190 2.01 0.66 2.37
N TRP A 191 0.98 1.51 2.28
CA TRP A 191 -0.10 1.53 3.27
C TRP A 191 -1.01 0.30 3.17
N SER A 192 -1.27 -0.21 1.96
CA SER A 192 -2.02 -1.46 1.79
C SER A 192 -1.25 -2.65 2.36
N ALA A 193 0.06 -2.71 2.14
CA ALA A 193 0.95 -3.70 2.74
C ALA A 193 0.93 -3.62 4.27
N GLY A 194 1.12 -2.41 4.81
CA GLY A 194 1.10 -2.16 6.25
C GLY A 194 -0.23 -2.57 6.87
N THR A 195 -1.34 -2.15 6.28
CA THR A 195 -2.69 -2.44 6.77
C THR A 195 -3.01 -3.92 6.78
N THR A 196 -2.71 -4.62 5.69
CA THR A 196 -2.98 -6.06 5.61
C THR A 196 -2.11 -6.86 6.59
N ASN A 197 -0.85 -6.47 6.78
CA ASN A 197 0.04 -7.08 7.77
C ASN A 197 -0.42 -6.80 9.21
N SER A 198 -0.80 -5.56 9.51
CA SER A 198 -1.30 -5.15 10.82
C SER A 198 -2.63 -5.81 11.17
N LEU A 199 -3.51 -5.99 10.18
CA LEU A 199 -4.76 -6.73 10.35
C LEU A 199 -4.48 -8.19 10.71
N LEU A 200 -3.61 -8.88 9.96
CA LEU A 200 -3.23 -10.26 10.26
C LEU A 200 -2.58 -10.39 11.64
N LEU A 201 -1.69 -9.46 12.00
CA LEU A 201 -1.08 -9.45 13.33
C LEU A 201 -2.14 -9.28 14.42
N THR A 202 -3.08 -8.35 14.24
CA THR A 202 -4.19 -8.12 15.20
C THR A 202 -5.04 -9.37 15.39
N LEU A 203 -5.26 -10.15 14.33
CA LEU A 203 -6.07 -11.37 14.38
C LEU A 203 -5.35 -12.54 15.07
N VAL A 204 -4.02 -12.58 15.00
CA VAL A 204 -3.20 -13.65 15.59
C VAL A 204 -2.76 -13.34 17.02
N SER A 205 -2.79 -12.06 17.43
CA SER A 205 -2.29 -11.61 18.75
C SER A 205 -3.32 -11.71 19.87
#